data_AF-A0AAJ6B3Z9-F1
#
_entry.id   AF-A0AAJ6B3Z9-F1
#
_cell.length_a   1.000
_cell.length_b   1.000
_cell.length_c   1.000
_cell.angle_alpha   90.00
_cell.angle_beta   90.00
_cell.angle_gamma   90.00
#
_symmetry.space_group_name_H-M   'P 1'
#
loop_
_entity.id
_entity.type
_entity.pdbx_description
1 polymer ?
#
loop_
_entity_poly.entity_id
_entity_poly.type
_entity_poly.pdbx_seq_one_letter_code
_entity_poly.pdbx_strand_id
1 'polypeptide(L)'
;MRKTWVSILALTAVVLSGCAAFTTRADDAGVPDDEEFLVDELPEAAPAFAAHFTDPIYDDPATEFAPFGSDEGWDLLHEWDERRDELTPQTTVADLIKGSGFADLVSEAGFEFSDDIPEPGGLEDAATIVVGAGFTLLRLTGQIDAEGRRETLRALDLLIERYDAPPELVRERDDLQSWAG
;
A
#
# COMPACT_ATOMS: atom_id res chain seq x y z
N MET A 1 -30.01 58.81 0.89
CA MET A 1 -31.16 58.78 -0.04
C MET A 1 -30.77 57.98 -1.28
N ARG A 2 -31.52 56.90 -1.54
CA ARG A 2 -31.76 56.18 -2.80
C ARG A 2 -31.30 56.91 -4.10
N LYS A 3 -30.65 56.20 -5.05
CA LYS A 3 -31.33 55.47 -6.15
C LYS A 3 -30.32 54.88 -7.16
N THR A 4 -30.57 53.61 -7.48
CA THR A 4 -30.15 52.79 -8.60
C THR A 4 -30.36 53.44 -9.98
N TRP A 5 -29.52 53.03 -10.95
CA TRP A 5 -29.87 53.05 -12.38
C TRP A 5 -29.58 51.67 -12.99
N VAL A 6 -30.60 51.14 -13.67
CA VAL A 6 -30.61 49.95 -14.52
C VAL A 6 -31.08 50.40 -15.91
N SER A 7 -30.48 49.88 -16.98
CA SER A 7 -30.98 49.74 -18.37
C SER A 7 -29.89 48.96 -19.11
N ILE A 8 -29.98 47.68 -19.51
CA ILE A 8 -30.89 46.90 -20.38
C ILE A 8 -30.88 47.33 -21.87
N LEU A 9 -30.76 46.30 -22.72
CA LEU A 9 -30.96 46.15 -24.17
C LEU A 9 -29.69 46.20 -25.05
N ALA A 10 -29.50 45.38 -26.07
CA ALA A 10 -30.12 44.12 -26.52
C ALA A 10 -29.35 43.58 -27.74
N LEU A 11 -29.39 42.27 -27.91
CA LEU A 11 -29.20 41.45 -29.12
C LEU A 11 -29.26 42.16 -30.49
N THR A 12 -28.36 41.79 -31.40
CA THR A 12 -28.74 41.17 -32.70
C THR A 12 -27.54 40.55 -33.44
N ALA A 13 -27.76 39.33 -33.97
CA ALA A 13 -26.88 38.54 -34.83
C ALA A 13 -27.15 38.83 -36.32
N VAL A 14 -26.26 38.34 -37.20
CA VAL A 14 -26.44 37.83 -38.60
C VAL A 14 -25.04 37.86 -39.27
N VAL A 15 -24.31 36.77 -39.54
CA VAL A 15 -24.51 35.57 -40.39
C VAL A 15 -23.93 35.73 -41.82
N LEU A 16 -23.06 34.76 -42.19
CA LEU A 16 -22.86 34.03 -43.47
C LEU A 16 -21.52 34.12 -44.25
N SER A 17 -21.08 32.90 -44.63
CA SER A 17 -20.27 32.46 -45.79
C SER A 17 -18.78 32.83 -45.81
N GLY A 18 -17.82 31.92 -46.00
CA GLY A 18 -17.85 30.51 -46.41
C GLY A 18 -16.61 30.23 -47.28
N CYS A 19 -15.90 29.11 -47.03
CA CYS A 19 -15.27 28.24 -48.04
C CYS A 19 -14.57 27.04 -47.36
N ALA A 20 -15.06 25.86 -47.74
CA ALA A 20 -14.52 24.50 -47.60
C ALA A 20 -13.04 24.39 -48.04
N ALA A 21 -12.25 23.36 -47.75
CA ALA A 21 -12.35 22.12 -46.99
C ALA A 21 -10.92 21.61 -46.78
N PHE A 22 -10.64 20.97 -45.63
CA PHE A 22 -9.67 19.89 -45.59
C PHE A 22 -10.26 18.75 -44.77
N THR A 23 -10.29 17.58 -45.38
CA THR A 23 -11.01 16.40 -44.91
C THR A 23 -10.24 15.68 -43.80
N THR A 24 -10.98 15.34 -42.75
CA THR A 24 -10.84 14.24 -41.77
C THR A 24 -9.52 13.48 -41.68
N ARG A 25 -8.96 13.42 -40.46
CA ARG A 25 -8.65 12.15 -39.82
C ARG A 25 -9.25 12.14 -38.41
N ALA A 26 -10.13 11.17 -38.18
CA ALA A 26 -10.61 10.78 -36.87
C ALA A 26 -9.43 10.47 -35.96
N ASP A 27 -9.48 10.95 -34.72
CA ASP A 27 -9.40 10.13 -33.51
C ASP A 27 -9.72 11.07 -32.35
N ASP A 28 -11.01 11.36 -32.24
CA ASP A 28 -11.70 11.75 -31.02
C ASP A 28 -11.67 10.56 -30.07
N ALA A 29 -10.48 10.27 -29.52
CA ALA A 29 -10.37 9.40 -28.37
C ALA A 29 -10.69 10.26 -27.15
N GLY A 30 -11.98 10.36 -26.84
CA GLY A 30 -12.42 10.83 -25.53
C GLY A 30 -11.60 10.10 -24.48
N VAL A 31 -10.79 10.83 -23.74
CA VAL A 31 -10.29 10.36 -22.46
C VAL A 31 -11.56 10.19 -21.63
N PRO A 32 -11.95 8.96 -21.24
CA PRO A 32 -13.07 8.82 -20.33
C PRO A 32 -12.71 9.60 -19.06
N ASP A 33 -13.53 10.60 -18.70
CA ASP A 33 -13.42 11.42 -17.49
C ASP A 33 -13.75 10.60 -16.21
N ASP A 34 -13.78 9.27 -16.30
CA ASP A 34 -14.45 8.37 -15.36
C ASP A 34 -13.58 7.19 -14.92
N GLU A 35 -12.27 7.17 -15.21
CA GLU A 35 -11.39 6.28 -14.45
C GLU A 35 -11.18 6.93 -13.08
N GLU A 36 -12.17 6.75 -12.20
CA GLU A 36 -11.93 6.70 -10.77
C GLU A 36 -10.66 5.86 -10.64
N PHE A 37 -9.54 6.50 -10.28
CA PHE A 37 -8.34 5.77 -9.87
C PHE A 37 -8.84 4.94 -8.68
N LEU A 38 -9.24 3.70 -8.95
CA LEU A 38 -9.56 2.71 -7.95
C LEU A 38 -8.23 2.49 -7.23
N VAL A 39 -7.99 3.29 -6.21
CA VAL A 39 -7.12 2.87 -5.12
C VAL A 39 -7.79 1.61 -4.61
N ASP A 40 -7.22 0.45 -4.97
CA ASP A 40 -7.74 -0.83 -4.52
C ASP A 40 -7.90 -0.75 -3.00
N GLU A 41 -9.09 -1.05 -2.50
CA GLU A 41 -9.32 -1.01 -1.05
C GLU A 41 -8.51 -2.14 -0.40
N LEU A 42 -7.94 -1.89 0.78
CA LEU A 42 -7.20 -2.93 1.51
C LEU A 42 -8.12 -4.14 1.76
N PRO A 43 -7.66 -5.37 1.53
CA PRO A 43 -8.43 -6.58 1.80
C PRO A 43 -9.04 -6.64 3.20
N GLU A 44 -10.18 -7.32 3.33
CA GLU A 44 -10.86 -7.50 4.61
C GLU A 44 -9.93 -8.20 5.62
N ALA A 45 -9.72 -7.55 6.77
CA ALA A 45 -8.88 -8.08 7.83
C ALA A 45 -9.55 -9.24 8.57
N ALA A 46 -8.74 -10.21 8.98
CA ALA A 46 -9.16 -11.30 9.84
C ALA A 46 -9.69 -10.76 11.18
N PRO A 47 -10.72 -11.38 11.79
CA PRO A 47 -11.32 -10.86 13.01
C PRO A 47 -10.34 -10.64 14.18
N ALA A 48 -9.32 -11.51 14.30
CA ALA A 48 -8.31 -11.37 15.33
C ALA A 48 -7.40 -10.17 15.09
N PHE A 49 -7.05 -9.88 13.82
CA PHE A 49 -6.31 -8.70 13.43
C PHE A 49 -7.07 -7.43 13.79
N ALA A 50 -8.29 -7.32 13.27
CA ALA A 50 -9.15 -6.13 13.45
C ALA A 50 -9.48 -5.86 14.93
N ALA A 51 -9.47 -6.89 15.78
CA ALA A 51 -9.72 -6.73 17.21
C ALA A 51 -8.52 -6.19 17.99
N HIS A 52 -7.29 -6.38 17.50
CA HIS A 52 -6.06 -6.00 18.20
C HIS A 52 -5.40 -4.75 17.59
N PHE A 53 -5.27 -4.73 16.27
CA PHE A 53 -4.61 -3.68 15.51
C PHE A 53 -5.64 -2.60 15.13
N THR A 54 -5.97 -1.74 16.09
CA THR A 54 -7.08 -0.76 15.96
C THR A 54 -6.63 0.66 15.60
N ASP A 55 -5.33 0.91 15.54
CA ASP A 55 -4.80 2.22 15.16
C ASP A 55 -5.05 2.48 13.65
N PRO A 56 -5.49 3.68 13.23
CA PRO A 56 -5.79 3.96 11.82
C PRO A 56 -4.65 3.68 10.83
N ILE A 57 -3.39 3.64 11.28
CA ILE A 57 -2.25 3.33 10.40
C ILE A 57 -2.39 1.97 9.71
N TYR A 58 -3.12 1.01 10.28
CA TYR A 58 -3.30 -0.32 9.70
C TYR A 58 -4.25 -0.35 8.50
N ASP A 59 -4.98 0.74 8.28
CA ASP A 59 -5.93 0.93 7.19
C ASP A 59 -5.58 2.15 6.30
N ASP A 60 -4.40 2.74 6.49
CA ASP A 60 -3.94 3.93 5.74
C ASP A 60 -2.73 3.62 4.83
N PRO A 61 -2.97 3.18 3.58
CA PRO A 61 -1.89 2.88 2.64
C PRO A 61 -1.23 4.15 2.06
N ALA A 62 -1.70 5.35 2.39
CA ALA A 62 -1.07 6.59 1.92
C ALA A 62 0.14 7.01 2.77
N THR A 63 0.31 6.40 3.95
CA THR A 63 1.39 6.72 4.87
C THR A 63 2.58 5.79 4.63
N GLU A 64 3.73 6.34 4.25
CA GLU A 64 4.92 5.57 3.82
C GLU A 64 5.42 4.54 4.86
N PHE A 65 5.17 4.80 6.15
CA PHE A 65 5.56 3.92 7.23
C PHE A 65 4.47 2.97 7.70
N ALA A 66 3.25 3.03 7.14
CA ALA A 66 2.23 2.04 7.43
C ALA A 66 2.63 0.67 6.86
N PRO A 67 2.16 -0.46 7.44
CA PRO A 67 2.54 -1.79 6.99
C PRO A 67 2.26 -2.09 5.50
N PHE A 68 1.28 -1.38 4.94
CA PHE A 68 0.84 -1.51 3.54
C PHE A 68 1.00 -0.21 2.75
N GLY A 69 1.78 0.73 3.29
CA GLY A 69 2.06 2.01 2.63
C GLY A 69 3.29 2.01 1.73
N SER A 70 4.14 0.98 1.83
CA SER A 70 5.21 0.73 0.87
C SER A 70 4.72 -0.13 -0.29
N ASP A 71 5.37 -0.01 -1.46
CA ASP A 71 5.07 -0.84 -2.63
C ASP A 71 5.19 -2.33 -2.28
N GLU A 72 6.20 -2.74 -1.49
CA GLU A 72 6.39 -4.12 -1.07
C GLU A 72 5.28 -4.62 -0.15
N GLY A 73 4.87 -3.81 0.83
CA GLY A 73 3.79 -4.16 1.75
C GLY A 73 2.44 -4.26 1.04
N TRP A 74 2.18 -3.33 0.12
CA TRP A 74 1.00 -3.33 -0.74
C TRP A 74 0.94 -4.55 -1.64
N ASP A 75 2.00 -4.80 -2.40
CA ASP A 75 2.08 -5.92 -3.34
C ASP A 75 1.95 -7.26 -2.61
N LEU A 76 2.61 -7.42 -1.46
CA LEU A 76 2.47 -8.63 -0.64
C LEU A 76 1.02 -8.85 -0.20
N LEU A 77 0.34 -7.80 0.28
CA LEU A 77 -1.02 -7.93 0.76
C LEU A 77 -1.98 -8.35 -0.35
N HIS A 78 -1.91 -7.67 -1.50
CA HIS A 78 -2.83 -7.95 -2.62
C HIS A 78 -2.51 -9.28 -3.31
N GLU A 79 -1.23 -9.61 -3.52
CA GLU A 79 -0.83 -10.90 -4.12
C GLU A 79 -1.35 -12.08 -3.27
N TRP A 80 -1.15 -12.02 -1.95
CA TRP A 80 -1.57 -13.10 -1.06
C TRP A 80 -3.08 -13.10 -0.78
N ASP A 81 -3.77 -11.98 -0.94
CA ASP A 81 -5.23 -11.96 -0.87
C ASP A 81 -5.88 -12.66 -2.07
N GLU A 82 -5.36 -12.45 -3.29
CA GLU A 82 -5.81 -13.18 -4.49
C GLU A 82 -5.67 -14.70 -4.34
N ARG A 83 -4.73 -15.12 -3.50
CA ARG A 83 -4.42 -16.52 -3.22
C ARG A 83 -4.70 -16.88 -1.75
N ARG A 84 -5.63 -16.17 -1.10
CA ARG A 84 -5.93 -16.35 0.34
C ARG A 84 -6.27 -17.80 0.69
N ASP A 85 -6.87 -18.56 -0.22
CA ASP A 85 -7.20 -19.98 -0.06
C ASP A 85 -5.95 -20.90 0.08
N GLU A 86 -4.76 -20.42 -0.28
CA GLU A 86 -3.49 -21.13 -0.09
C GLU A 86 -2.91 -20.92 1.32
N LEU A 87 -3.42 -19.94 2.08
CA LEU A 87 -2.98 -19.66 3.43
C LEU A 87 -3.58 -20.68 4.41
N THR A 88 -2.71 -21.38 5.12
CA THR A 88 -3.07 -22.39 6.11
C THR A 88 -2.63 -21.94 7.50
N PRO A 89 -3.13 -22.56 8.58
CA PRO A 89 -2.63 -22.29 9.94
C PRO A 89 -1.17 -22.72 10.18
N GLN A 90 -0.49 -23.28 9.16
CA GLN A 90 0.93 -23.62 9.20
C GLN A 90 1.76 -22.68 8.33
N THR A 91 1.13 -21.80 7.55
CA THR A 91 1.83 -20.84 6.71
C THR A 91 2.60 -19.87 7.59
N THR A 92 3.88 -19.68 7.27
CA THR A 92 4.80 -18.83 8.01
C THR A 92 5.10 -17.54 7.25
N VAL A 93 5.68 -16.55 7.92
CA VAL A 93 6.20 -15.34 7.25
C VAL A 93 7.25 -15.70 6.20
N ALA A 94 8.06 -16.73 6.47
CA ALA A 94 9.06 -17.25 5.52
C ALA A 94 8.43 -17.81 4.25
N ASP A 95 7.28 -18.49 4.37
CA ASP A 95 6.54 -19.02 3.21
C ASP A 95 6.01 -17.88 2.34
N LEU A 96 5.54 -16.77 2.95
CA LEU A 96 5.10 -15.57 2.22
C LEU A 96 6.24 -14.95 1.41
N ILE A 97 7.35 -14.65 2.09
CA ILE A 97 8.55 -14.05 1.48
C ILE A 97 9.06 -14.93 0.32
N LYS A 98 9.08 -16.25 0.51
CA LYS A 98 9.48 -17.20 -0.53
C LYS A 98 8.50 -17.28 -1.68
N GLY A 99 7.19 -17.31 -1.40
CA GLY A 99 6.15 -17.40 -2.42
C GLY A 99 6.07 -16.17 -3.30
N SER A 100 6.42 -14.99 -2.77
CA SER A 100 6.49 -13.72 -3.50
C SER A 100 7.85 -13.44 -4.15
N GLY A 101 8.83 -14.36 -4.04
CA GLY A 101 10.12 -14.21 -4.71
C GLY A 101 11.11 -13.26 -4.03
N PHE A 102 10.85 -12.84 -2.79
CA PHE A 102 11.74 -11.96 -2.01
C PHE A 102 12.77 -12.70 -1.15
N ALA A 103 12.78 -14.04 -1.19
CA ALA A 103 13.63 -14.86 -0.33
C ALA A 103 15.13 -14.53 -0.46
N ASP A 104 15.63 -14.37 -1.68
CA ASP A 104 17.05 -14.09 -1.91
C ASP A 104 17.44 -12.76 -1.26
N LEU A 105 16.65 -11.70 -1.49
CA LEU A 105 16.89 -10.35 -0.96
C LEU A 105 16.82 -10.28 0.58
N VAL A 106 15.85 -10.96 1.20
CA VAL A 106 15.72 -10.99 2.66
C VAL A 106 16.85 -11.79 3.32
N SER A 107 17.20 -12.94 2.74
CA SER A 107 18.36 -13.74 3.14
C SER A 107 19.63 -12.89 3.12
N GLU A 108 19.83 -12.23 1.99
CA GLU A 108 20.98 -11.40 1.67
C GLU A 108 21.23 -10.28 2.71
N ALA A 109 20.17 -9.79 3.35
CA ALA A 109 20.24 -8.79 4.40
C ALA A 109 20.53 -9.35 5.82
N GLY A 110 20.71 -10.65 6.00
CA GLY A 110 21.06 -11.25 7.30
C GLY A 110 19.88 -11.39 8.28
N PHE A 111 18.65 -11.38 7.79
CA PHE A 111 17.55 -12.09 8.45
C PHE A 111 17.83 -13.60 8.33
N GLU A 112 17.46 -14.42 9.33
CA GLU A 112 17.77 -15.87 9.35
C GLU A 112 17.01 -16.64 8.24
N PHE A 113 17.34 -16.39 6.97
CA PHE A 113 16.82 -17.06 5.80
C PHE A 113 17.90 -17.42 4.75
N SER A 114 19.13 -16.88 4.81
CA SER A 114 20.39 -17.47 4.28
C SER A 114 21.61 -16.54 4.49
N ASP A 115 22.82 -17.06 4.25
CA ASP A 115 24.14 -16.46 4.49
C ASP A 115 24.73 -15.86 3.18
N ASP A 116 24.68 -14.55 2.94
CA ASP A 116 25.70 -13.71 2.23
C ASP A 116 25.14 -12.35 1.75
N ILE A 117 25.92 -11.26 1.86
CA ILE A 117 25.48 -9.84 1.68
C ILE A 117 25.56 -9.32 0.22
N PRO A 118 24.54 -8.55 -0.24
CA PRO A 118 24.64 -7.68 -1.42
C PRO A 118 23.94 -6.30 -1.28
N GLU A 119 24.19 -5.46 -2.30
CA GLU A 119 23.39 -4.31 -2.72
C GLU A 119 23.05 -4.48 -4.22
N PRO A 120 21.97 -3.88 -4.77
CA PRO A 120 21.03 -2.88 -4.24
C PRO A 120 19.65 -3.49 -3.88
N GLY A 121 18.96 -2.92 -2.89
CA GLY A 121 17.83 -3.57 -2.20
C GLY A 121 18.12 -3.78 -0.71
N GLY A 122 18.73 -2.78 -0.07
CA GLY A 122 19.56 -2.93 1.14
C GLY A 122 18.82 -3.43 2.38
N LEU A 123 19.51 -3.39 3.51
CA LEU A 123 18.97 -3.83 4.80
C LEU A 123 17.63 -3.17 5.18
N GLU A 124 17.40 -1.93 4.72
CA GLU A 124 16.13 -1.21 4.85
C GLU A 124 15.01 -1.89 4.04
N ASP A 125 15.23 -2.15 2.76
CA ASP A 125 14.23 -2.76 1.86
C ASP A 125 13.86 -4.17 2.33
N ALA A 126 14.85 -4.96 2.75
CA ALA A 126 14.61 -6.27 3.35
C ALA A 126 13.81 -6.17 4.65
N ALA A 127 14.07 -5.17 5.49
CA ALA A 127 13.29 -4.96 6.71
C ALA A 127 11.85 -4.56 6.37
N THR A 128 11.63 -3.67 5.39
CA THR A 128 10.30 -3.30 4.89
C THR A 128 9.52 -4.51 4.39
N ILE A 129 10.16 -5.41 3.63
CA ILE A 129 9.53 -6.66 3.17
C ILE A 129 9.17 -7.58 4.33
N VAL A 130 10.04 -7.73 5.33
CA VAL A 130 9.76 -8.57 6.51
C VAL A 130 8.62 -7.99 7.35
N VAL A 131 8.52 -6.66 7.44
CA VAL A 131 7.38 -5.97 8.09
C VAL A 131 6.09 -6.21 7.30
N GLY A 132 6.10 -5.93 5.99
CA GLY A 132 4.97 -6.15 5.10
C GLY A 132 4.48 -7.59 5.14
N ALA A 133 5.37 -8.58 5.05
CA ALA A 133 5.02 -10.00 5.09
C ALA A 133 4.40 -10.42 6.44
N GLY A 134 4.96 -9.92 7.56
CA GLY A 134 4.42 -10.18 8.89
C GLY A 134 2.99 -9.65 9.05
N PHE A 135 2.78 -8.39 8.66
CA PHE A 135 1.45 -7.78 8.75
C PHE A 135 0.47 -8.31 7.69
N THR A 136 0.93 -8.75 6.52
CA THR A 136 0.09 -9.45 5.53
C THR A 136 -0.42 -10.77 6.10
N LEU A 137 0.45 -11.60 6.69
CA LEU A 137 0.01 -12.86 7.30
C LEU A 137 -0.99 -12.62 8.43
N LEU A 138 -0.70 -11.65 9.30
CA LEU A 138 -1.58 -11.23 10.38
C LEU A 138 -2.92 -10.70 9.86
N ARG A 139 -2.94 -9.83 8.86
CA ARG A 139 -4.16 -9.23 8.31
C ARG A 139 -5.03 -10.28 7.63
N LEU A 140 -4.46 -11.16 6.82
CA LEU A 140 -5.24 -12.14 6.05
C LEU A 140 -5.72 -13.32 6.89
N THR A 141 -4.96 -13.73 7.92
CA THR A 141 -5.21 -14.98 8.68
C THR A 141 -5.47 -14.78 10.17
N GLY A 142 -5.07 -13.65 10.74
CA GLY A 142 -5.08 -13.40 12.18
C GLY A 142 -4.05 -14.23 12.94
N GLN A 143 -3.00 -14.72 12.26
CA GLN A 143 -1.96 -15.59 12.83
C GLN A 143 -0.58 -15.12 12.38
N ILE A 144 0.43 -15.46 13.19
CA ILE A 144 1.85 -15.30 12.85
C ILE A 144 2.63 -16.37 13.59
N ASP A 145 3.59 -17.00 12.92
CA ASP A 145 4.45 -17.97 13.57
C ASP A 145 5.48 -17.27 14.50
N ALA A 146 6.02 -18.01 15.47
CA ALA A 146 6.89 -17.43 16.50
C ALA A 146 8.21 -16.85 15.93
N GLU A 147 8.71 -17.43 14.84
CA GLU A 147 9.90 -16.95 14.14
C GLU A 147 9.58 -15.73 13.30
N GLY A 148 8.51 -15.77 12.50
CA GLY A 148 7.99 -14.63 11.77
C GLY A 148 7.78 -13.41 12.67
N ARG A 149 7.12 -13.58 13.82
CA ARG A 149 6.93 -12.50 14.80
C ARG A 149 8.26 -11.92 15.30
N ARG A 150 9.24 -12.77 15.59
CA ARG A 150 10.56 -12.34 16.07
C ARG A 150 11.28 -11.52 15.01
N GLU A 151 11.30 -11.98 13.76
CA GLU A 151 11.98 -11.28 12.67
C GLU A 151 11.24 -9.99 12.28
N THR A 152 9.90 -9.97 12.29
CA THR A 152 9.11 -8.73 12.10
C THR A 152 9.42 -7.70 13.17
N LEU A 153 9.52 -8.09 14.45
CA LEU A 153 9.93 -7.17 15.52
C LEU A 153 11.35 -6.64 15.33
N ARG A 154 12.28 -7.49 14.91
CA ARG A 154 13.66 -7.10 14.60
C ARG A 154 13.73 -6.13 13.42
N ALA A 155 12.93 -6.36 12.38
CA ALA A 155 12.82 -5.47 11.23
C ALA A 155 12.26 -4.09 11.63
N LEU A 156 11.20 -4.06 12.46
CA LEU A 156 10.66 -2.82 13.02
C LEU A 156 11.71 -2.05 13.84
N ASP A 157 12.45 -2.72 14.73
CA ASP A 157 13.51 -2.08 15.51
C ASP A 157 14.60 -1.46 14.62
N LEU A 158 14.94 -2.12 13.50
CA LEU A 158 15.89 -1.62 12.52
C LEU A 158 15.40 -0.36 11.82
N LEU A 159 14.16 -0.38 11.33
CA LEU A 159 13.55 0.77 10.65
C LEU A 159 13.36 1.95 11.62
N ILE A 160 12.97 1.68 12.87
CA ILE A 160 12.87 2.67 13.95
C ILE A 160 14.22 3.35 14.18
N GLU A 161 15.32 2.59 14.30
CA GLU A 161 16.65 3.17 14.46
C GLU A 161 17.06 3.99 13.23
N ARG A 162 16.78 3.47 12.04
CA ARG A 162 17.22 4.06 10.78
C ARG A 162 16.55 5.40 10.46
N TYR A 163 15.28 5.54 10.81
CA TYR A 163 14.45 6.71 10.50
C TYR A 163 14.18 7.61 11.72
N ASP A 164 14.96 7.47 12.80
CA ASP A 164 14.84 8.30 14.02
C ASP A 164 13.45 8.22 14.69
N ALA A 165 12.97 6.99 14.84
CA ALA A 165 11.73 6.59 15.52
C ALA A 165 10.43 7.24 14.98
N PRO A 166 10.04 6.96 13.73
CA PRO A 166 8.71 7.31 13.22
C PRO A 166 7.61 6.76 14.14
N PRO A 167 6.57 7.56 14.47
CA PRO A 167 5.54 7.13 15.40
C PRO A 167 4.74 5.91 14.90
N GLU A 168 4.57 5.75 13.59
CA GLU A 168 3.91 4.62 12.95
C GLU A 168 4.65 3.31 13.23
N LEU A 169 5.96 3.27 12.96
CA LEU A 169 6.79 2.09 13.21
C LEU A 169 6.86 1.74 14.70
N VAL A 170 6.92 2.77 15.58
CA VAL A 170 6.86 2.56 17.03
C VAL A 170 5.54 1.95 17.46
N ARG A 171 4.42 2.44 16.91
CA ARG A 171 3.07 1.88 17.14
C ARG A 171 3.01 0.43 16.69
N GLU A 172 3.48 0.13 15.48
CA GLU A 172 3.51 -1.23 14.94
C GLU A 172 4.27 -2.21 15.83
N ARG A 173 5.46 -1.80 16.29
CA ARG A 173 6.27 -2.62 17.19
C ARG A 173 5.54 -2.87 18.51
N ASP A 174 5.00 -1.83 19.13
CA ASP A 174 4.36 -1.95 20.45
C ASP A 174 3.08 -2.82 20.37
N ASP A 175 2.31 -2.68 19.29
CA ASP A 175 1.11 -3.49 19.05
C ASP A 175 1.49 -4.95 18.74
N LEU A 176 2.52 -5.20 17.94
CA LEU A 176 3.03 -6.57 17.68
C LEU A 176 3.67 -7.20 18.93
N GLN A 177 4.30 -6.42 19.81
CA GLN A 177 4.82 -6.90 21.09
C GLN A 177 3.70 -7.30 22.06
N SER A 178 2.57 -6.59 22.02
CA SER A 178 1.41 -6.92 22.85
C SER A 178 0.50 -8.00 22.26
N TRP A 179 0.71 -8.39 20.99
CA TRP A 179 -0.02 -9.46 20.34
C TRP A 179 0.09 -10.79 21.11
N ALA A 180 -1.05 -11.33 21.52
CA ALA A 180 -1.17 -12.53 22.33
C ALA A 180 -1.58 -13.79 21.54
N GLY A 181 -1.83 -13.65 20.24
CA GLY A 181 -2.23 -14.75 19.36
C GLY A 181 -1.11 -15.74 19.13
#